data_AF-A0ABD2T0T9-F1
#
_entry.id   AF-A0ABD2T0T9-F1
#
_cell.length_a   1.000
_cell.length_b   1.000
_cell.length_c   1.000
_cell.angle_alpha   90.00
_cell.angle_beta   90.00
_cell.angle_gamma   90.00
#
_symmetry.space_group_name_H-M   'P 1'
#
loop_
_entity.id
_entity.type
_entity.pdbx_description
1 polymer ?
#
loop_
_entity_poly.entity_id
_entity_poly.type
_entity_poly.pdbx_seq_one_letter_code
_entity_poly.pdbx_strand_id
1 'polypeptide(L)'
;MSYRIKKLKSTPIYVKPQITSDSGTCRISLLVGIRNDPGKTIDDINVQFQLPPRVLSADLTSNYGTVNILSNKTCTWSIGRTPKDKTPSMTGTLVLETGVERLHVFPTFLVGFKIMGVALSGLKIEKLDFKNLPTRPYKGFRALTRAGQYEVRS
;
A
#
# COMPACT_ATOMS: atom_id res chain seq x y z
N MET A 1 -23.00 -9.41 -12.45
CA MET A 1 -22.72 -8.11 -13.08
C MET A 1 -21.34 -7.65 -12.66
N SER A 2 -20.51 -7.20 -13.60
CA SER A 2 -19.23 -6.55 -13.34
C SER A 2 -19.26 -5.15 -13.94
N TYR A 3 -18.56 -4.21 -13.31
CA TYR A 3 -18.47 -2.83 -13.79
C TYR A 3 -17.04 -2.30 -13.61
N ARG A 4 -16.68 -1.27 -14.37
CA ARG A 4 -15.36 -0.65 -14.31
C ARG A 4 -15.49 0.86 -14.21
N ILE A 5 -14.81 1.43 -13.23
CA ILE A 5 -14.59 2.88 -13.14
C ILE A 5 -13.16 3.18 -13.53
N LYS A 6 -12.98 4.25 -14.31
CA LYS A 6 -11.67 4.78 -14.69
C LYS A 6 -11.44 6.10 -13.98
N LYS A 7 -10.17 6.49 -13.82
CA LYS A 7 -9.75 7.77 -13.23
C LYS A 7 -10.34 7.99 -11.82
N LEU A 8 -10.16 6.99 -10.94
CA LEU A 8 -10.51 7.12 -9.52
C LEU A 8 -9.73 8.31 -8.92
N LYS A 9 -10.43 9.41 -8.60
CA LYS A 9 -9.78 10.66 -8.19
C LYS A 9 -9.27 10.66 -6.75
N SER A 10 -9.81 9.77 -5.90
CA SER A 10 -9.67 9.83 -4.45
C SER A 10 -9.02 8.57 -3.90
N THR A 11 -7.74 8.33 -4.20
CA THR A 11 -7.02 7.21 -3.58
C THR A 11 -6.80 7.50 -2.08
N PRO A 12 -7.01 6.50 -1.20
CA PRO A 12 -7.07 6.71 0.25
C PRO A 12 -5.69 6.70 0.92
N ILE A 13 -4.66 6.21 0.23
CA ILE A 13 -3.28 6.08 0.73
C ILE A 13 -2.35 6.76 -0.26
N TYR A 14 -1.36 7.50 0.26
CA TYR A 14 -0.18 7.90 -0.49
C TYR A 14 1.08 7.27 0.11
N VAL A 15 2.06 7.01 -0.75
CA VAL A 15 3.41 6.60 -0.37
C VAL A 15 4.37 7.64 -0.92
N LYS A 16 5.28 8.12 -0.08
CA LYS A 16 6.32 9.08 -0.45
C LYS A 16 7.68 8.40 -0.31
N PRO A 17 8.22 7.83 -1.39
CA PRO A 17 9.59 7.33 -1.38
C PRO A 17 10.60 8.47 -1.54
N GLN A 18 11.70 8.38 -0.80
CA GLN A 18 12.88 9.22 -0.95
C GLN A 18 14.10 8.30 -0.96
N ILE A 19 14.85 8.33 -2.06
CA ILE A 19 15.98 7.45 -2.26
C ILE A 19 17.17 8.30 -2.69
N THR A 20 18.28 8.15 -1.97
CA THR A 20 19.53 8.84 -2.27
C THR A 20 20.63 7.80 -2.33
N SER A 21 21.35 7.73 -3.44
CA SER A 21 22.43 6.77 -3.62
C SER A 21 23.71 7.48 -4.00
N ASP A 22 24.78 7.16 -3.27
CA ASP A 22 26.10 7.74 -3.42
C ASP A 22 27.17 6.80 -2.84
N SER A 23 28.35 6.79 -3.45
CA SER A 23 29.56 6.16 -2.92
C SER A 23 29.37 4.70 -2.47
N GLY A 24 28.63 3.91 -3.25
CA GLY A 24 28.37 2.49 -2.95
C GLY A 24 27.31 2.22 -1.87
N THR A 25 26.66 3.27 -1.38
CA THR A 25 25.59 3.19 -0.39
C THR A 25 24.31 3.84 -0.92
N CYS A 26 23.16 3.32 -0.51
CA CYS A 26 21.86 3.90 -0.85
C CYS A 26 21.01 4.03 0.41
N ARG A 27 20.57 5.25 0.70
CA ARG A 27 19.62 5.54 1.78
C ARG A 27 18.21 5.54 1.20
N ILE A 28 17.32 4.82 1.85
CA ILE A 28 15.90 4.77 1.51
C ILE A 28 15.07 5.27 2.70
N SER A 29 14.07 6.10 2.39
CA SER A 29 13.02 6.50 3.32
C SER A 29 11.66 6.38 2.62
N LEU A 30 10.74 5.66 3.24
CA LEU A 30 9.36 5.53 2.81
C LEU A 30 8.46 6.11 3.89
N LEU A 31 7.50 6.92 3.48
CA LEU A 31 6.42 7.40 4.34
C LEU A 31 5.09 6.97 3.74
N VAL A 32 4.21 6.39 4.56
CA VAL A 32 2.86 5.98 4.16
C VAL A 32 1.86 6.79 4.97
N GLY A 33 0.95 7.48 4.28
CA GLY A 33 -0.07 8.30 4.93
C GLY A 33 -1.42 8.17 4.27
N ILE A 34 -2.46 8.63 4.98
CA ILE A 34 -3.81 8.73 4.44
C ILE A 34 -3.93 9.99 3.60
N ARG A 35 -4.53 9.86 2.42
CA ARG A 35 -5.02 10.98 1.59
C ARG A 35 -6.49 10.74 1.34
N ASN A 36 -7.32 11.78 1.23
CA ASN A 36 -8.75 11.62 0.93
C ASN A 36 -9.44 10.63 1.88
N ASP A 37 -9.39 10.91 3.19
CA ASP A 37 -9.88 10.00 4.22
C ASP A 37 -11.29 9.46 3.89
N PRO A 38 -11.46 8.13 3.74
CA PRO A 38 -12.75 7.52 3.45
C PRO A 38 -13.72 7.51 4.65
N GLY A 39 -13.32 8.01 5.82
CA GLY A 39 -14.13 8.04 7.05
C GLY A 39 -14.28 6.66 7.71
N LYS A 40 -13.46 5.69 7.28
CA LYS A 40 -13.42 4.31 7.80
C LYS A 40 -11.98 3.88 7.96
N THR A 41 -11.75 2.98 8.92
CA THR A 41 -10.42 2.40 9.15
C THR A 41 -9.88 1.74 7.90
N ILE A 42 -8.64 2.08 7.56
CA ILE A 42 -7.87 1.39 6.54
C ILE A 42 -7.01 0.34 7.24
N ASP A 43 -7.29 -0.91 6.92
CA ASP A 43 -6.66 -2.11 7.48
C ASP A 43 -5.72 -2.77 6.45
N ASP A 44 -4.92 -3.72 6.93
CA ASP A 44 -4.07 -4.58 6.10
C ASP A 44 -3.12 -3.79 5.19
N ILE A 45 -2.64 -2.65 5.69
CA ILE A 45 -1.72 -1.78 4.97
C ILE A 45 -0.36 -2.47 4.90
N ASN A 46 0.14 -2.66 3.69
CA ASN A 46 1.47 -3.17 3.45
C ASN A 46 2.10 -2.49 2.22
N VAL A 47 3.42 -2.43 2.20
CA VAL A 47 4.20 -1.99 1.05
C VAL A 47 5.19 -3.08 0.71
N GLN A 48 5.14 -3.56 -0.53
CA GLN A 48 6.06 -4.56 -1.06
C GLN A 48 6.89 -3.95 -2.18
N PHE A 49 8.18 -4.26 -2.21
CA PHE A 49 9.06 -3.88 -3.31
C PHE A 49 10.21 -4.89 -3.44
N GLN A 50 10.83 -4.92 -4.62
CA GLN A 50 12.05 -5.70 -4.84
C GLN A 50 13.25 -4.81 -4.58
N LEU A 51 14.26 -5.28 -3.85
CA LEU A 51 15.53 -4.56 -3.82
C LEU A 51 16.10 -4.53 -5.24
N PRO A 52 16.67 -3.39 -5.66
CA PRO A 52 17.27 -3.29 -6.97
C PRO A 52 18.39 -4.32 -7.20
N PRO A 53 18.68 -4.64 -8.48
CA PRO A 53 19.87 -5.39 -8.82
C PRO A 53 21.11 -4.73 -8.24
N ARG A 54 22.08 -5.54 -7.80
CA ARG A 54 23.33 -5.09 -7.17
C ARG A 54 23.26 -4.50 -5.77
N VAL A 55 22.13 -4.64 -5.08
CA VAL A 55 22.12 -4.49 -3.61
C VAL A 55 22.63 -5.79 -2.98
N LEU A 56 23.70 -5.71 -2.19
CA LEU A 56 24.28 -6.84 -1.46
C LEU A 56 23.54 -7.10 -0.15
N SER A 57 23.28 -6.04 0.61
CA SER A 57 22.59 -6.11 1.90
C SER A 57 21.68 -4.90 2.08
N ALA A 58 20.67 -5.07 2.93
CA ALA A 58 19.69 -4.05 3.24
C ALA A 58 19.44 -4.09 4.75
N ASP A 59 19.65 -2.96 5.40
CA ASP A 59 19.26 -2.74 6.79
C ASP A 59 18.10 -1.75 6.80
N LEU A 60 16.90 -2.25 7.08
CA LEU A 60 15.65 -1.50 7.04
C LEU A 60 15.00 -1.55 8.41
N THR A 61 14.59 -0.38 8.90
CA THR A 61 13.88 -0.21 10.17
C THR A 61 12.60 0.57 9.94
N SER A 62 11.56 0.27 10.71
CA SER A 62 10.28 0.97 10.65
C SER A 62 9.84 1.43 12.03
N ASN A 63 9.19 2.59 12.10
CA ASN A 63 8.60 3.07 13.36
C ASN A 63 7.29 2.36 13.71
N TYR A 64 6.62 1.78 12.72
CA TYR A 64 5.39 1.01 12.84
C TYR A 64 5.44 -0.20 11.94
N GLY A 65 4.81 -1.28 12.39
CA GLY A 65 4.78 -2.51 11.63
C GLY A 65 6.11 -3.25 11.65
N THR A 66 6.21 -4.26 10.78
CA THR A 66 7.40 -5.11 10.65
C THR A 66 7.92 -5.08 9.23
N VAL A 67 9.24 -5.07 9.07
CA VAL A 67 9.90 -5.18 7.77
C VAL A 67 10.53 -6.56 7.68
N ASN A 68 10.21 -7.29 6.62
CA ASN A 68 10.78 -8.58 6.30
C ASN A 68 11.46 -8.53 4.94
N ILE A 69 12.67 -9.10 4.85
CA ILE A 69 13.43 -9.20 3.61
C ILE A 69 13.67 -10.69 3.35
N LEU A 70 13.14 -11.17 2.22
CA LEU A 70 13.29 -12.57 1.81
C LEU A 70 14.60 -12.78 1.05
N SER A 71 15.03 -14.05 0.93
CA SER A 71 16.24 -14.43 0.20
C SER A 71 16.23 -14.04 -1.29
N ASN A 72 15.05 -13.95 -1.90
CA ASN A 72 14.86 -13.46 -3.26
C ASN A 72 14.88 -11.93 -3.37
N LYS A 73 15.31 -11.22 -2.31
CA LYS A 73 15.37 -9.75 -2.22
C LYS A 73 14.02 -9.04 -2.26
N THR A 74 12.93 -9.76 -1.99
CA THR A 74 11.61 -9.15 -1.76
C THR A 74 11.57 -8.52 -0.38
N CYS A 75 11.29 -7.22 -0.31
CA CYS A 75 11.02 -6.51 0.93
C CYS A 75 9.51 -6.35 1.10
N THR A 76 9.01 -6.69 2.29
CA THR A 76 7.62 -6.46 2.69
C THR A 76 7.61 -5.70 4.00
N TRP A 77 7.01 -4.51 3.97
CA TRP A 77 6.72 -3.72 5.16
C TRP A 77 5.23 -3.83 5.50
N SER A 78 4.92 -4.52 6.59
CA SER A 78 3.56 -4.78 7.07
C SER A 78 3.19 -3.81 8.19
N ILE A 79 2.37 -2.80 7.88
CA ILE A 79 1.95 -1.75 8.82
C ILE A 79 0.69 -2.17 9.59
N GLY A 80 -0.23 -2.88 8.94
CA GLY A 80 -1.51 -3.27 9.54
C GLY A 80 -2.54 -2.14 9.48
N ARG A 81 -2.87 -1.55 10.63
CA ARG A 81 -3.85 -0.44 10.71
C ARG A 81 -3.16 0.91 10.65
N THR A 82 -3.87 1.93 10.20
CA THR A 82 -3.32 3.29 10.28
C THR A 82 -3.17 3.72 11.75
N PRO A 83 -1.95 4.04 12.22
CA PRO A 83 -1.74 4.54 13.57
C PRO A 83 -2.29 5.98 13.70
N LYS A 84 -2.74 6.34 14.92
CA LYS A 84 -3.29 7.66 15.21
C LYS A 84 -2.23 8.69 15.61
N ASP A 85 -1.11 8.21 16.15
CA ASP A 85 -0.18 9.07 16.88
C ASP A 85 0.92 9.65 15.98
N LYS A 86 1.48 8.81 15.10
CA LYS A 86 2.57 9.21 14.19
C LYS A 86 2.45 8.49 12.85
N THR A 87 2.83 9.18 11.78
CA THR A 87 2.81 8.63 10.42
C THR A 87 3.76 7.44 10.28
N PRO A 88 3.29 6.31 9.71
CA PRO A 88 4.17 5.18 9.36
C PRO A 88 5.32 5.61 8.46
N SER A 89 6.52 5.23 8.85
CA SER A 89 7.73 5.44 8.08
C SER A 89 8.69 4.27 8.21
N MET A 90 9.35 3.93 7.12
CA MET A 90 10.45 2.99 7.05
C MET A 90 11.69 3.71 6.54
N THR A 91 12.83 3.49 7.18
CA THR A 91 14.12 4.06 6.78
C THR A 91 15.18 2.97 6.75
N GLY A 92 16.19 3.13 5.92
CA GLY A 92 17.27 2.17 5.92
C GLY A 92 18.41 2.49 4.98
N THR A 93 19.42 1.63 5.05
CA THR A 93 20.63 1.72 4.25
C THR A 93 20.79 0.42 3.45
N LEU A 94 21.03 0.56 2.16
CA LEU A 94 21.32 -0.51 1.23
C LEU A 94 22.80 -0.41 0.85
N VAL A 95 23.51 -1.52 0.91
CA VAL A 95 24.91 -1.61 0.46
C VAL A 95 24.93 -2.13 -0.97
N LEU A 96 25.62 -1.42 -1.86
CA LEU A 96 25.75 -1.79 -3.26
C LEU A 96 26.96 -2.73 -3.46
N GLU A 97 26.94 -3.48 -4.55
CA GLU A 97 28.09 -4.27 -5.00
C GLU A 97 29.33 -3.41 -5.23
N THR A 98 30.51 -3.98 -5.00
CA THR A 98 31.79 -3.31 -5.26
C THR A 98 31.88 -2.86 -6.72
N GLY A 99 32.26 -1.60 -6.93
CA GLY A 99 32.31 -0.98 -8.27
C GLY A 99 30.99 -0.35 -8.74
N VAL A 100 29.91 -0.44 -7.94
CA VAL A 100 28.68 0.30 -8.19
C VAL A 100 28.67 1.55 -7.31
N GLU A 101 28.89 2.71 -7.90
CA GLU A 101 28.89 3.98 -7.14
C GLU A 101 27.49 4.43 -6.75
N ARG A 102 26.51 4.23 -7.65
CA ARG A 102 25.13 4.69 -7.44
C ARG A 102 24.11 3.74 -8.04
N LEU A 103 22.92 3.77 -7.47
CA LEU A 103 21.76 3.08 -7.97
C LEU A 103 21.14 3.83 -9.16
N HIS A 104 20.94 3.13 -10.27
CA HIS A 104 20.34 3.68 -11.50
C HIS A 104 18.87 3.30 -11.69
N VAL A 105 18.42 2.22 -11.04
CA VAL A 105 17.06 1.72 -11.15
C VAL A 105 16.46 1.70 -9.76
N PHE A 106 15.39 2.47 -9.57
CA PHE A 106 14.68 2.53 -8.31
C PHE A 106 13.52 1.53 -8.29
N PRO A 107 13.20 0.99 -7.10
CA PRO A 107 12.13 0.02 -6.98
C PRO A 107 10.75 0.66 -7.20
N THR A 108 9.80 -0.15 -7.68
CA THR A 108 8.38 0.19 -7.65
C THR A 108 7.77 -0.38 -6.38
N PHE A 109 6.99 0.44 -5.69
CA PHE A 109 6.34 0.10 -4.42
C PHE A 109 4.90 -0.33 -4.69
N LEU A 110 4.62 -1.61 -4.49
CA LEU A 110 3.27 -2.15 -4.52
C LEU A 110 2.61 -1.96 -3.16
N VAL A 111 1.45 -1.31 -3.15
CA VAL A 111 0.75 -0.95 -1.91
C VAL A 111 -0.50 -1.80 -1.75
N GLY A 112 -0.54 -2.58 -0.68
CA GLY A 112 -1.71 -3.32 -0.24
C GLY A 112 -2.50 -2.56 0.82
N PHE A 113 -3.83 -2.64 0.76
CA PHE A 113 -4.72 -2.16 1.82
C PHE A 113 -6.14 -2.70 1.64
N LYS A 114 -6.95 -2.57 2.71
CA LYS A 114 -8.36 -2.95 2.73
C LYS A 114 -9.19 -1.92 3.50
N ILE A 115 -10.39 -1.64 3.00
CA ILE A 115 -11.36 -0.75 3.65
C ILE A 115 -12.72 -1.45 3.69
N MET A 116 -13.22 -1.68 4.90
CA MET A 116 -14.52 -2.27 5.15
C MET A 116 -15.64 -1.22 5.14
N GLY A 117 -16.75 -1.50 4.47
CA GLY A 117 -17.92 -0.62 4.43
C GLY A 117 -17.81 0.56 3.45
N VAL A 118 -16.76 0.59 2.62
CA VAL A 118 -16.54 1.65 1.63
C VAL A 118 -16.42 1.07 0.23
N ALA A 119 -17.12 1.67 -0.72
CA ALA A 119 -16.91 1.48 -2.14
C ALA A 119 -16.27 2.77 -2.68
N LEU A 120 -14.95 2.75 -2.95
CA LEU A 120 -14.26 3.95 -3.45
C LEU A 120 -14.82 4.43 -4.81
N SER A 121 -15.50 3.56 -5.55
CA SER A 121 -16.26 3.90 -6.76
C SER A 121 -17.34 4.97 -6.53
N GLY A 122 -17.77 5.18 -5.29
CA GLY A 122 -18.94 5.98 -4.95
C GLY A 122 -20.27 5.24 -5.21
N LEU A 123 -20.23 3.99 -5.69
CA LEU A 123 -21.43 3.19 -5.94
C LEU A 123 -22.18 2.94 -4.63
N LYS A 124 -23.48 3.24 -4.64
CA LYS A 124 -24.41 2.99 -3.54
C LYS A 124 -25.57 2.16 -4.06
N ILE A 125 -26.07 1.26 -3.22
CA ILE A 125 -27.35 0.59 -3.50
C ILE A 125 -28.46 1.52 -3.04
N GLU A 126 -29.29 1.94 -3.98
CA GLU A 126 -30.47 2.74 -3.69
C GLU A 126 -31.60 1.87 -3.14
N LYS A 127 -31.95 0.79 -3.84
CA LYS A 127 -33.05 -0.09 -3.46
C LYS A 127 -32.82 -1.53 -3.90
N LEU A 128 -33.28 -2.48 -3.08
CA LEU A 128 -33.37 -3.90 -3.40
C LEU A 128 -34.79 -4.36 -3.07
N ASP A 129 -35.58 -4.68 -4.09
CA ASP A 129 -36.96 -5.09 -3.97
C ASP A 129 -37.16 -6.54 -4.40
N PHE A 130 -37.98 -7.25 -3.65
CA PHE A 130 -38.46 -8.58 -3.98
C PHE A 130 -39.97 -8.52 -4.14
N LYS A 131 -40.47 -9.07 -5.24
CA LYS A 131 -41.91 -9.20 -5.49
C LYS A 131 -42.35 -10.63 -5.17
N ASN A 132 -43.62 -10.80 -4.78
CA ASN A 132 -44.26 -12.11 -4.61
C ASN A 132 -43.60 -13.04 -3.59
N LEU A 133 -43.08 -12.50 -2.48
CA LEU A 133 -42.60 -13.32 -1.37
C LEU A 133 -43.65 -13.39 -0.25
N PRO A 134 -43.89 -14.59 0.34
CA PRO A 134 -44.84 -14.77 1.43
C PRO A 134 -44.38 -14.08 2.72
N THR A 135 -43.08 -13.84 2.89
CA THR A 135 -42.50 -13.14 4.05
C THR A 135 -41.44 -12.14 3.61
N ARG A 136 -41.22 -11.10 4.43
CA ARG A 136 -40.22 -10.06 4.15
C ARG A 136 -38.81 -10.60 4.48
N PRO A 137 -37.91 -10.72 3.50
CA PRO A 137 -36.55 -11.18 3.78
C PRO A 137 -35.72 -10.09 4.45
N TYR A 138 -34.69 -10.51 5.18
CA TYR A 138 -33.61 -9.63 5.59
C TYR A 138 -32.82 -9.15 4.37
N LYS A 139 -32.49 -7.87 4.32
CA LYS A 139 -31.72 -7.25 3.23
C LYS A 139 -30.46 -6.62 3.81
N GLY A 140 -29.31 -7.01 3.26
CA GLY A 140 -28.01 -6.49 3.67
C GLY A 140 -27.16 -6.10 2.48
N PHE A 141 -26.29 -5.12 2.68
CA PHE A 141 -25.26 -4.75 1.71
C PHE A 141 -23.92 -4.65 2.43
N ARG A 142 -22.87 -5.17 1.77
CA ARG A 142 -21.50 -5.08 2.25
C ARG A 142 -20.63 -4.50 1.14
N ALA A 143 -20.02 -3.37 1.43
CA ALA A 143 -18.95 -2.82 0.60
C ALA A 143 -17.58 -3.22 1.16
N LEU A 144 -16.65 -3.47 0.24
CA LEU A 144 -15.27 -3.80 0.54
C LEU A 144 -14.41 -3.23 -0.59
N THR A 145 -13.49 -2.35 -0.23
CA THR A 145 -12.43 -1.92 -1.14
C THR A 145 -11.14 -2.62 -0.75
N ARG A 146 -10.43 -3.16 -1.74
CA ARG A 146 -9.08 -3.70 -1.59
C ARG A 146 -8.19 -3.10 -2.66
N ALA A 147 -6.90 -2.94 -2.34
CA ALA A 147 -5.92 -2.62 -3.36
C ALA A 147 -5.90 -3.71 -4.44
N GLY A 148 -5.80 -3.27 -5.70
CA GLY A 148 -5.40 -4.11 -6.82
C GLY A 148 -3.92 -3.92 -7.09
N GLN A 149 -3.55 -3.70 -8.35
CA GLN A 149 -2.20 -3.25 -8.71
C GLN A 149 -2.04 -1.75 -8.43
N TYR A 150 -1.79 -1.42 -7.16
CA TYR A 150 -1.56 -0.04 -6.73
C TYR A 150 -0.07 0.22 -6.55
N GLU A 151 0.55 0.74 -7.61
CA GLU A 151 1.99 0.98 -7.67
C GLU A 151 2.33 2.45 -7.47
N VAL A 152 3.38 2.70 -6.69
CA VAL A 152 4.00 4.01 -6.52
C VAL A 152 5.45 3.92 -6.98
N ARG A 153 5.89 4.89 -7.77
CA ARG A 153 7.27 5.00 -8.26
C ARG A 153 7.94 6.21 -7.62
N SER A 154 9.21 6.08 -7.29
CA SER A 154 10.08 7.17 -6.84
C SER A 154 10.62 7.98 -7.99
#